data_AF-A0A8K0CQ78-F1
#
_entry.id   AF-A0A8K0CQ78-F1
#
_cell.length_a   1.000
_cell.length_b   1.000
_cell.length_c   1.000
_cell.angle_alpha   90.00
_cell.angle_beta   90.00
_cell.angle_gamma   90.00
#
_symmetry.space_group_name_H-M   'P 1'
#
loop_
_entity.id
_entity.type
_entity.pdbx_description
1 polymer ?
#
loop_
_entity_poly.entity_id
_entity_poly.type
_entity_poly.pdbx_seq_one_letter_code
_entity_poly.pdbx_strand_id
1 'polypeptide(L)'
;AIIIGKATGKILFLGVRNKYCSVCLRAKNKNARSCEHVCFKNWNASSGTMESDTIVEGFNESIATHNVRYLKFIADGDSSVFAKIRENVSYGTEVMKIHCTNRAVKNYGKALYKIRNDTSVAVSGRKLLTAKNIKALQDIAMKVLYINAHGLVEDLKADLLNGPNHVYNDHSKCRQTYCECVGDKENSKILELKNTGIYHHVH
;
A
#
# COMPACT_ATOMS: atom_id res chain seq x y z
N ALA A 1 0.22 14.02 -11.89
CA ALA A 1 0.78 12.71 -11.47
C ALA A 1 2.11 12.49 -12.19
N ILE A 2 2.95 11.59 -11.67
CA ILE A 2 4.28 11.31 -12.21
C ILE A 2 4.43 9.80 -12.37
N ILE A 3 5.01 9.36 -13.49
CA ILE A 3 5.48 7.99 -13.68
C ILE A 3 7.00 8.01 -13.53
N ILE A 4 7.52 7.17 -12.63
CA ILE A 4 8.95 7.08 -12.34
C ILE A 4 9.41 5.65 -12.59
N GLY A 5 10.52 5.49 -13.31
CA GLY A 5 11.14 4.19 -13.54
C GLY A 5 11.74 3.65 -12.24
N LYS A 6 11.20 2.53 -11.74
CA LYS A 6 11.62 1.97 -10.43
C LYS A 6 13.12 1.66 -10.35
N ALA A 7 13.72 1.14 -11.42
CA ALA A 7 15.14 0.79 -11.45
C ALA A 7 16.07 1.99 -11.67
N THR A 8 15.60 2.99 -12.42
CA THR A 8 16.44 4.12 -12.85
C THR A 8 16.26 5.36 -11.99
N GLY A 9 15.16 5.47 -11.25
CA GLY A 9 14.75 6.67 -10.52
C GLY A 9 14.36 7.84 -11.44
N LYS A 10 14.35 7.64 -12.76
CA LYS A 10 14.09 8.71 -13.74
C LYS A 10 12.59 8.94 -13.92
N ILE A 11 12.23 10.21 -14.15
CA ILE A 11 10.88 10.59 -14.55
C ILE A 11 10.65 10.10 -15.98
N LEU A 12 9.65 9.24 -16.15
CA LEU A 12 9.22 8.73 -17.45
C LEU A 12 8.08 9.57 -18.04
N PHE A 13 7.26 10.16 -17.17
CA PHE A 13 6.15 11.01 -17.57
C PHE A 13 5.75 11.95 -16.43
N LEU A 14 5.38 13.19 -16.76
CA LEU A 14 4.83 14.19 -15.84
C LEU A 14 3.62 14.81 -16.51
N GLY A 15 2.43 14.60 -15.94
CA GLY A 15 1.22 15.29 -16.38
C GLY A 15 0.57 16.08 -15.25
N VAL A 16 0.04 17.25 -15.61
CA VAL A 16 -0.57 18.19 -14.67
C VAL A 16 -2.04 18.38 -15.06
N ARG A 17 -2.93 18.07 -14.11
CA ARG A 17 -4.36 18.37 -14.22
C ARG A 17 -4.74 19.41 -13.18
N ASN A 18 -5.42 20.45 -13.61
CA ASN A 18 -5.76 21.59 -12.77
C ASN A 18 -7.20 22.05 -13.04
N LYS A 19 -7.99 22.16 -11.98
CA LYS A 19 -9.38 22.65 -11.99
C LYS A 19 -9.50 24.12 -11.64
N TYR A 20 -8.43 24.72 -11.14
CA TYR A 20 -8.46 26.02 -10.50
C TYR A 20 -7.70 27.05 -11.31
N CYS A 21 -8.37 28.18 -11.54
CA CYS A 21 -7.74 29.41 -11.98
C CYS A 21 -8.32 30.56 -11.15
N SER A 22 -7.46 31.32 -10.45
CA SER A 22 -7.87 32.41 -9.58
C SER A 22 -8.54 33.55 -10.36
N VAL A 23 -8.03 33.85 -11.57
CA VAL A 23 -8.59 34.87 -12.47
C VAL A 23 -9.99 34.47 -12.94
N CYS A 24 -10.15 33.23 -13.44
CA CYS A 24 -11.47 32.71 -13.82
C CYS A 24 -12.45 32.68 -12.65
N LEU A 25 -12.00 32.27 -11.47
CA LEU A 25 -12.86 32.18 -10.29
C LEU A 25 -13.34 33.58 -9.85
N ARG A 26 -12.44 34.56 -9.81
CA ARG A 26 -12.80 35.95 -9.46
C ARG A 26 -13.79 36.55 -10.45
N ALA A 27 -13.58 36.31 -11.74
CA ALA A 27 -14.51 36.77 -12.79
C ALA A 27 -15.89 36.15 -12.62
N LYS A 28 -15.95 34.82 -12.41
CA LYS A 28 -17.19 34.09 -12.13
C LYS A 28 -17.91 34.63 -10.89
N ASN A 29 -17.20 34.87 -9.79
CA ASN A 29 -17.78 35.41 -8.56
C ASN A 29 -18.36 36.82 -8.73
N LYS A 30 -17.84 37.59 -9.69
CA LYS A 30 -18.33 38.93 -10.03
C LYS A 30 -19.36 38.93 -11.16
N ASN A 31 -19.79 37.77 -11.64
CA ASN A 31 -20.61 37.61 -12.87
C ASN A 31 -20.06 38.41 -14.07
N ALA A 32 -18.73 38.51 -14.14
CA ALA A 32 -18.02 39.25 -15.17
C ALA A 32 -17.25 38.28 -16.08
N ARG A 33 -16.97 38.72 -17.31
CA ARG A 33 -16.03 38.01 -18.18
C ARG A 33 -14.63 38.09 -17.59
N SER A 34 -13.87 37.00 -17.62
CA SER A 34 -12.47 37.02 -17.20
C SER A 34 -11.66 37.90 -18.14
N CYS A 35 -10.75 38.70 -17.59
CA CYS A 35 -9.72 39.34 -18.39
C CYS A 35 -8.87 38.30 -19.12
N GLU A 36 -8.22 38.72 -20.20
CA GLU A 36 -7.26 37.90 -20.92
C GLU A 36 -6.11 37.50 -19.98
N HIS A 37 -5.84 36.20 -19.90
CA HIS A 37 -4.79 35.64 -19.06
C HIS A 37 -4.42 34.24 -19.55
N VAL A 38 -3.22 33.78 -19.17
CA VAL A 38 -2.82 32.38 -19.38
C VAL A 38 -3.55 31.50 -18.38
N CYS A 39 -4.53 30.75 -18.85
CA CYS A 39 -5.34 29.86 -18.01
C CYS A 39 -4.76 28.45 -18.00
N PHE A 40 -4.21 28.03 -16.87
CA PHE A 40 -3.73 26.66 -16.68
C PHE A 40 -4.82 25.68 -16.25
N LYS A 41 -6.10 26.09 -16.29
CA LYS A 41 -7.22 25.19 -15.98
C LYS A 41 -7.47 24.29 -17.18
N ASN A 42 -7.16 23.00 -17.04
CA ASN A 42 -7.26 22.00 -18.10
C ASN A 42 -8.08 20.76 -17.68
N TRP A 43 -8.76 20.81 -16.54
CA TRP A 43 -9.55 19.70 -16.04
C TRP A 43 -10.95 20.15 -15.61
N ASN A 44 -11.97 19.44 -16.09
CA ASN A 44 -13.38 19.73 -15.79
C ASN A 44 -14.08 18.61 -15.00
N ALA A 45 -13.53 17.39 -14.97
CA ALA A 45 -14.09 16.26 -14.24
C ALA A 45 -13.78 16.32 -12.73
N SER A 46 -14.12 15.26 -11.98
CA SER A 46 -13.86 15.19 -10.54
C SER A 46 -12.36 15.24 -10.22
N SER A 47 -11.97 15.80 -9.07
CA SER A 47 -10.54 15.88 -8.70
C SER A 47 -9.95 14.48 -8.48
N GLY A 48 -10.73 13.54 -7.95
CA GLY A 48 -10.30 12.16 -7.74
C GLY A 48 -10.01 11.36 -9.00
N THR A 49 -10.35 11.87 -10.19
CA THR A 49 -10.03 11.19 -11.47
C THR A 49 -8.79 11.73 -12.16
N MET A 50 -8.25 12.87 -11.72
CA MET A 50 -7.08 13.53 -12.30
C MET A 50 -5.85 12.61 -12.36
N GLU A 51 -5.58 11.90 -11.25
CA GLU A 51 -4.43 11.01 -11.18
C GLU A 51 -4.56 9.88 -12.19
N SER A 52 -5.69 9.18 -12.17
CA SER A 52 -5.96 8.06 -13.08
C SER A 52 -5.88 8.46 -14.56
N ASP A 53 -6.37 9.64 -14.90
CA ASP A 53 -6.32 10.18 -16.26
C ASP A 53 -4.88 10.49 -16.69
N THR A 54 -4.12 11.16 -15.82
CA THR A 54 -2.71 11.46 -16.06
C THR A 54 -1.88 10.19 -16.24
N ILE A 55 -2.14 9.16 -15.45
CA ILE A 55 -1.40 7.89 -15.56
C ILE A 55 -1.74 7.18 -16.88
N VAL A 56 -3.02 7.15 -17.28
CA VAL A 56 -3.42 6.56 -18.58
C VAL A 56 -2.74 7.29 -19.75
N GLU A 57 -2.71 8.63 -19.74
CA GLU A 57 -1.97 9.43 -20.72
C GLU A 57 -0.50 9.01 -20.80
N GLY A 58 0.19 8.97 -19.67
CA GLY A 58 1.60 8.56 -19.63
C GLY A 58 1.86 7.11 -20.06
N PHE A 59 0.91 6.19 -19.86
CA PHE A 59 1.00 4.83 -20.40
C PHE A 59 0.82 4.82 -21.92
N ASN A 60 -0.14 5.58 -22.46
CA ASN A 60 -0.36 5.66 -23.90
C ASN A 60 0.83 6.29 -24.64
N GLU A 61 1.52 7.25 -24.02
CA GLU A 61 2.72 7.87 -24.60
C GLU A 61 3.98 7.01 -24.51
N SER A 62 3.98 5.94 -23.71
CA SER A 62 5.19 5.15 -23.43
C SER A 62 5.90 4.63 -24.69
N ILE A 63 5.14 4.16 -25.69
CA ILE A 63 5.68 3.62 -26.94
C ILE A 63 6.20 4.75 -27.83
N ALA A 64 5.44 5.84 -27.97
CA ALA A 64 5.83 6.96 -28.83
C ALA A 64 7.08 7.68 -28.30
N THR A 65 7.15 7.88 -26.98
CA THR A 65 8.21 8.66 -26.35
C THR A 65 9.46 7.83 -26.05
N HIS A 66 9.29 6.58 -25.64
CA HIS A 66 10.39 5.76 -25.12
C HIS A 66 10.55 4.40 -25.83
N ASN A 67 9.66 4.07 -26.77
CA ASN A 67 9.61 2.76 -27.44
C ASN A 67 9.56 1.56 -26.48
N VAL A 68 8.83 1.70 -25.37
CA VAL A 68 8.65 0.65 -24.36
C VAL A 68 7.20 0.50 -23.93
N ARG A 69 6.85 -0.65 -23.34
CA ARG A 69 5.56 -0.88 -22.67
C ARG A 69 5.76 -0.97 -21.16
N TYR A 70 4.92 -0.29 -20.39
CA TYR A 70 4.92 -0.38 -18.93
C TYR A 70 4.07 -1.55 -18.44
N LEU A 71 4.65 -2.75 -18.34
CA LEU A 71 3.90 -3.97 -17.99
C LEU A 71 3.66 -4.17 -16.48
N LYS A 72 4.41 -3.47 -15.62
CA LYS A 72 4.29 -3.58 -14.16
C LYS A 72 4.32 -2.19 -13.54
N PHE A 73 3.42 -1.92 -12.60
CA PHE A 73 3.44 -0.69 -11.82
C PHE A 73 3.10 -0.94 -10.35
N ILE A 74 3.62 -0.08 -9.47
CA ILE A 74 3.42 -0.14 -8.03
C ILE A 74 2.42 0.97 -7.64
N ALA A 75 1.36 0.63 -6.92
CA ALA A 75 0.36 1.62 -6.50
C ALA A 75 -0.24 1.31 -5.11
N ASP A 76 -0.64 2.35 -4.37
CA ASP A 76 -1.19 2.27 -3.00
C ASP A 76 -2.67 1.81 -2.91
N GLY A 77 -3.08 0.93 -3.82
CA GLY A 77 -4.37 0.26 -3.70
C GLY A 77 -5.59 1.04 -4.19
N ASP A 78 -5.44 2.23 -4.80
CA ASP A 78 -6.53 2.84 -5.59
C ASP A 78 -6.85 1.93 -6.77
N SER A 79 -8.07 1.37 -6.77
CA SER A 79 -8.53 0.39 -7.74
C SER A 79 -8.86 1.01 -9.09
N SER A 80 -9.16 2.31 -9.11
CA SER A 80 -9.61 3.06 -10.29
C SER A 80 -8.54 3.19 -11.37
N VAL A 81 -7.27 3.44 -10.99
CA VAL A 81 -6.17 3.62 -11.95
C VAL A 81 -5.94 2.34 -12.76
N PHE A 82 -5.92 1.19 -12.09
CA PHE A 82 -5.65 -0.09 -12.77
C PHE A 82 -6.75 -0.46 -13.76
N ALA A 83 -8.02 -0.30 -13.37
CA ALA A 83 -9.15 -0.54 -14.25
C ALA A 83 -9.06 0.34 -15.51
N LYS A 84 -8.79 1.64 -15.34
CA LYS A 84 -8.64 2.56 -16.45
C LYS A 84 -7.46 2.24 -17.37
N ILE A 85 -6.32 1.80 -16.83
CA ILE A 85 -5.19 1.34 -17.65
C ILE A 85 -5.64 0.16 -18.53
N ARG A 86 -6.32 -0.84 -17.95
CA ARG A 86 -6.77 -2.00 -18.72
C ARG A 86 -7.76 -1.65 -19.83
N GLU A 87 -8.63 -0.65 -19.59
CA GLU A 87 -9.67 -0.23 -20.52
C GLU A 87 -9.15 0.71 -21.62
N ASN A 88 -8.19 1.59 -21.31
CA ASN A 88 -7.85 2.74 -22.16
C ASN A 88 -6.41 2.74 -22.70
N VAL A 89 -5.60 1.72 -22.37
CA VAL A 89 -4.23 1.55 -22.89
C VAL A 89 -4.20 0.35 -23.82
N SER A 90 -3.57 0.50 -24.99
CA SER A 90 -3.54 -0.53 -26.04
C SER A 90 -3.00 -1.88 -25.57
N TYR A 91 -2.00 -1.87 -24.68
CA TYR A 91 -1.42 -3.05 -24.04
C TYR A 91 -1.91 -3.24 -22.58
N GLY A 92 -3.01 -2.59 -22.21
CA GLY A 92 -3.50 -2.52 -20.83
C GLY A 92 -3.85 -3.88 -20.22
N THR A 93 -4.29 -4.84 -21.03
CA THR A 93 -4.62 -6.21 -20.59
C THR A 93 -3.41 -7.00 -20.11
N GLU A 94 -2.20 -6.63 -20.57
CA GLU A 94 -0.93 -7.24 -20.18
C GLU A 94 -0.35 -6.61 -18.90
N VAL A 95 -0.90 -5.48 -18.44
CA VAL A 95 -0.38 -4.73 -17.29
C VAL A 95 -0.73 -5.43 -15.98
N MET A 96 0.27 -5.56 -15.11
CA MET A 96 0.13 -6.09 -13.77
C MET A 96 0.29 -5.00 -12.70
N LYS A 97 -0.66 -4.98 -11.77
CA LYS A 97 -0.57 -4.16 -10.56
C LYS A 97 0.21 -4.89 -9.47
N ILE A 98 1.24 -4.25 -8.95
CA ILE A 98 1.97 -4.68 -7.76
C ILE A 98 1.48 -3.86 -6.57
N HIS A 99 1.04 -4.54 -5.52
CA HIS A 99 0.65 -3.87 -4.29
C HIS A 99 1.89 -3.39 -3.53
N CYS A 100 1.83 -2.17 -2.98
CA CYS A 100 2.89 -1.67 -2.12
C CYS A 100 2.87 -2.36 -0.74
N THR A 101 4.02 -2.37 -0.08
CA THR A 101 4.22 -2.92 1.28
C THR A 101 3.24 -2.30 2.28
N ASN A 102 3.02 -0.98 2.21
CA ASN A 102 2.06 -0.27 3.06
C ASN A 102 0.65 -0.85 2.95
N ARG A 103 0.21 -1.17 1.73
CA ARG A 103 -1.11 -1.76 1.52
C ARG A 103 -1.17 -3.18 2.06
N ALA A 104 -0.12 -3.98 1.87
CA ALA A 104 -0.04 -5.33 2.44
C ALA A 104 -0.16 -5.32 3.97
N VAL A 105 0.60 -4.46 4.66
CA VAL A 105 0.56 -4.33 6.13
C VAL A 105 -0.79 -3.77 6.62
N LYS A 106 -1.40 -2.83 5.89
CA LYS A 106 -2.77 -2.35 6.19
C LYS A 106 -3.79 -3.48 6.07
N ASN A 107 -3.69 -4.31 5.03
CA ASN A 107 -4.60 -5.45 4.84
C ASN A 107 -4.41 -6.51 5.93
N TYR A 108 -3.18 -6.78 6.34
CA TYR A 108 -2.87 -7.67 7.46
C TYR A 108 -3.57 -7.18 8.75
N GLY A 109 -3.42 -5.89 9.09
CA GLY A 109 -4.13 -5.30 10.23
C GLY A 109 -5.66 -5.43 10.12
N LYS A 110 -6.24 -5.16 8.94
CA LYS A 110 -7.69 -5.32 8.71
C LYS A 110 -8.16 -6.76 8.97
N ALA A 111 -7.40 -7.76 8.55
CA ALA A 111 -7.71 -9.16 8.82
C ALA A 111 -7.68 -9.46 10.33
N LEU A 112 -6.68 -8.95 11.06
CA LEU A 112 -6.60 -9.09 12.52
C LEU A 112 -7.79 -8.41 13.23
N TYR A 113 -8.20 -7.22 12.80
CA TYR A 113 -9.39 -6.56 13.34
C TYR A 113 -10.68 -7.33 13.02
N LYS A 114 -10.76 -7.96 11.85
CA LYS A 114 -11.89 -8.84 11.52
C LYS A 114 -11.98 -10.01 12.50
N ILE A 115 -10.87 -10.70 12.77
CA ILE A 115 -10.80 -11.79 13.76
C ILE A 115 -11.17 -11.28 15.16
N ARG A 116 -10.64 -10.12 15.56
CA ARG A 116 -10.96 -9.49 16.86
C ARG A 116 -12.45 -9.19 17.03
N ASN A 117 -13.17 -8.90 15.95
CA ASN A 117 -14.59 -8.55 15.98
C ASN A 117 -15.52 -9.73 15.68
N ASP A 118 -14.96 -10.90 15.33
CA ASP A 118 -15.73 -12.10 15.01
C ASP A 118 -16.22 -12.79 16.29
N THR A 119 -17.53 -12.80 16.52
CA THR A 119 -18.13 -13.38 17.73
C THR A 119 -18.03 -14.90 17.79
N SER A 120 -17.72 -15.58 16.69
CA SER A 120 -17.44 -17.03 16.69
C SER A 120 -16.09 -17.36 17.33
N VAL A 121 -15.19 -16.38 17.43
CA VAL A 121 -13.89 -16.53 18.08
C VAL A 121 -14.02 -16.31 19.59
N ALA A 122 -13.39 -17.21 20.36
CA ALA A 122 -13.41 -17.17 21.82
C ALA A 122 -13.03 -15.79 22.38
N VAL A 123 -13.77 -15.31 23.38
CA VAL A 123 -13.58 -14.00 24.01
C VAL A 123 -12.15 -13.85 24.56
N SER A 124 -11.61 -14.91 25.15
CA SER A 124 -10.23 -14.96 25.65
C SER A 124 -9.23 -14.66 24.54
N GLY A 125 -9.41 -15.22 23.35
CA GLY A 125 -8.59 -14.92 22.18
C GLY A 125 -8.74 -13.48 21.73
N ARG A 126 -9.97 -12.99 21.59
CA ARG A 126 -10.21 -11.61 21.11
C ARG A 126 -9.58 -10.55 22.03
N LYS A 127 -9.48 -10.84 23.33
CA LYS A 127 -8.77 -10.01 24.30
C LYS A 127 -7.24 -9.97 24.09
N LEU A 128 -6.65 -11.00 23.46
CA LEU A 128 -5.22 -11.02 23.11
C LEU A 128 -4.91 -10.18 21.86
N LEU A 129 -5.89 -9.95 20.98
CA LEU A 129 -5.79 -9.06 19.81
C LEU A 129 -6.16 -7.61 20.18
N THR A 130 -5.50 -7.06 21.20
CA THR A 130 -5.66 -5.64 21.55
C THR A 130 -5.21 -4.73 20.41
N ALA A 131 -5.68 -3.47 20.38
CA ALA A 131 -5.20 -2.50 19.39
C ALA A 131 -3.67 -2.34 19.45
N LYS A 132 -3.07 -2.40 20.64
CA LYS A 132 -1.61 -2.39 20.86
C LYS A 132 -0.93 -3.59 20.19
N ASN A 133 -1.45 -4.80 20.40
CA ASN A 133 -0.84 -6.02 19.85
C ASN A 133 -1.03 -6.11 18.33
N ILE A 134 -2.18 -5.70 17.80
CA ILE A 134 -2.40 -5.61 16.34
C ILE A 134 -1.40 -4.64 15.72
N LYS A 135 -1.19 -3.48 16.35
CA LYS A 135 -0.19 -2.50 15.89
C LYS A 135 1.23 -3.07 15.93
N ALA A 136 1.61 -3.76 17.01
CA ALA A 136 2.91 -4.44 17.11
C ALA A 136 3.10 -5.51 16.04
N LEU A 137 2.06 -6.29 15.72
CA LEU A 137 2.06 -7.28 14.62
C LEU A 137 2.27 -6.59 13.26
N GLN A 138 1.63 -5.45 13.02
CA GLN A 138 1.85 -4.68 11.80
C GLN A 138 3.26 -4.09 11.72
N ASP A 139 3.79 -3.60 12.84
CA ASP A 139 5.11 -2.96 12.91
C ASP A 139 6.22 -4.00 12.69
N ILE A 140 6.11 -5.19 13.30
CA ILE A 140 7.07 -6.28 13.06
C ILE A 140 7.00 -6.77 11.62
N ALA A 141 5.79 -6.94 11.05
CA ALA A 141 5.63 -7.34 9.66
C ALA A 141 6.26 -6.32 8.71
N MET A 142 6.08 -5.01 8.97
CA MET A 142 6.73 -3.94 8.21
C MET A 142 8.25 -4.00 8.32
N LYS A 143 8.78 -4.11 9.55
CA LYS A 143 10.24 -4.18 9.81
C LYS A 143 10.87 -5.35 9.05
N VAL A 144 10.25 -6.52 9.14
CA VAL A 144 10.68 -7.75 8.45
C VAL A 144 10.64 -7.59 6.93
N LEU A 145 9.59 -6.97 6.37
CA LEU A 145 9.50 -6.69 4.93
C LEU A 145 10.63 -5.78 4.43
N TYR A 146 11.02 -4.77 5.22
CA TYR A 146 12.12 -3.89 4.87
C TYR A 146 13.49 -4.56 4.95
N ILE A 147 13.76 -5.31 6.03
CA ILE A 147 15.04 -6.02 6.22
C ILE A 147 15.25 -7.04 5.11
N ASN A 148 14.20 -7.76 4.72
CA ASN A 148 14.28 -8.78 3.68
C ASN A 148 14.00 -8.23 2.27
N ALA A 149 13.99 -6.91 2.05
CA ALA A 149 13.66 -6.31 0.75
C ALA A 149 14.57 -6.78 -0.41
N HIS A 150 15.81 -7.15 -0.06
CA HIS A 150 16.82 -7.73 -0.97
C HIS A 150 17.31 -9.11 -0.48
N GLY A 151 16.62 -9.70 0.49
CA GLY A 151 16.98 -10.97 1.12
C GLY A 151 16.34 -12.18 0.42
N LEU A 152 16.50 -13.35 1.05
CA LEU A 152 15.87 -14.58 0.59
C LEU A 152 14.36 -14.56 0.89
N VAL A 153 13.57 -15.11 -0.02
CA VAL A 153 12.11 -15.21 0.17
C VAL A 153 11.75 -16.12 1.34
N GLU A 154 12.52 -17.20 1.54
CA GLU A 154 12.31 -18.13 2.67
C GLU A 154 12.55 -17.47 4.03
N ASP A 155 13.56 -16.62 4.10
CA ASP A 155 13.88 -15.80 5.27
C ASP A 155 12.75 -14.82 5.60
N LEU A 156 12.24 -14.11 4.59
CA LEU A 156 11.07 -13.24 4.73
C LEU A 156 9.85 -14.03 5.25
N LYS A 157 9.59 -15.20 4.66
CA LYS A 157 8.46 -16.06 5.04
C LYS A 157 8.60 -16.54 6.48
N ALA A 158 9.77 -17.02 6.87
CA ALA A 158 10.05 -17.48 8.23
C ALA A 158 9.85 -16.37 9.26
N ASP A 159 10.35 -15.16 8.98
CA ASP A 159 10.20 -14.01 9.88
C ASP A 159 8.75 -13.53 10.01
N LEU A 160 8.01 -13.46 8.90
CA LEU A 160 6.60 -13.07 8.91
C LEU A 160 5.77 -14.07 9.71
N LEU A 161 6.03 -15.37 9.52
CA LEU A 161 5.41 -16.44 10.30
C LEU A 161 5.81 -16.36 11.78
N ASN A 162 7.01 -15.91 12.10
CA ASN A 162 7.45 -15.77 13.47
C ASN A 162 6.94 -14.47 14.16
N GLY A 163 6.31 -13.56 13.42
CA GLY A 163 5.78 -12.28 13.92
C GLY A 163 4.90 -12.42 15.17
N PRO A 164 3.93 -13.35 15.22
CA PRO A 164 3.14 -13.60 16.43
C PRO A 164 3.99 -14.03 17.62
N ASN A 165 4.92 -14.97 17.46
CA ASN A 165 5.81 -15.39 18.55
C ASN A 165 6.58 -14.19 19.12
N HIS A 166 7.16 -13.36 18.24
CA HIS A 166 7.86 -12.14 18.65
C HIS A 166 6.97 -11.19 19.45
N VAL A 167 5.74 -10.91 18.99
CA VAL A 167 4.83 -9.95 19.67
C VAL A 167 4.32 -10.48 21.01
N TYR A 168 4.23 -11.80 21.16
CA TYR A 168 3.78 -12.46 22.39
C TYR A 168 4.95 -13.01 23.23
N ASN A 169 6.12 -12.34 23.17
CA ASN A 169 7.32 -12.59 23.99
C ASN A 169 7.93 -14.00 23.87
N ASP A 170 7.84 -14.62 22.70
CA ASP A 170 8.65 -15.80 22.36
C ASP A 170 9.65 -15.43 21.25
N HIS A 171 10.89 -15.19 21.66
CA HIS A 171 11.98 -14.78 20.79
C HIS A 171 12.89 -15.93 20.37
N SER A 172 12.48 -17.18 20.60
CA SER A 172 13.32 -18.36 20.36
C SER A 172 13.63 -18.63 18.89
N LYS A 173 12.77 -18.17 17.99
CA LYS A 173 12.95 -18.25 16.54
C LYS A 173 13.22 -16.88 15.91
N CYS A 174 13.45 -15.85 16.73
CA CYS A 174 13.76 -14.53 16.20
C CYS A 174 15.17 -14.50 15.60
N ARG A 175 15.36 -13.67 14.58
CA ARG A 175 16.67 -13.35 14.03
C ARG A 175 17.16 -12.02 14.58
N GLN A 176 18.48 -11.92 14.76
CA GLN A 176 19.13 -10.73 15.31
C GLN A 176 18.95 -9.48 14.44
N THR A 177 18.61 -9.67 13.15
CA THR A 177 18.35 -8.59 12.21
C THR A 177 17.16 -7.72 12.61
N TYR A 178 16.17 -8.26 13.35
CA TYR A 178 14.96 -7.52 13.71
C TYR A 178 14.60 -7.57 15.19
N CYS A 179 15.28 -8.39 15.99
CA CYS A 179 15.00 -8.60 17.41
C CYS A 179 16.28 -8.53 18.23
N GLU A 180 16.24 -7.81 19.35
CA GLU A 180 17.38 -7.66 20.27
C GLU A 180 17.37 -8.73 21.39
N CYS A 181 16.20 -9.32 21.67
CA CYS A 181 16.01 -10.33 22.73
C CYS A 181 16.09 -11.77 22.18
N VAL A 182 16.93 -12.04 21.19
CA VAL A 182 16.99 -13.37 20.54
C VAL A 182 17.24 -14.48 21.56
N GLY A 183 16.44 -15.53 21.49
CA GLY A 183 16.52 -16.68 22.41
C GLY A 183 15.70 -16.52 23.69
N ASP A 184 15.23 -15.31 24.00
CA ASP A 184 14.42 -15.04 25.19
C ASP A 184 13.00 -15.64 25.08
N LYS A 185 12.51 -16.19 26.19
CA LYS A 185 11.15 -16.73 26.34
C LYS A 185 10.51 -16.27 27.65
N GLU A 186 11.15 -15.37 28.39
CA GLU A 186 10.62 -14.86 29.64
C GLU A 186 9.27 -14.19 29.38
N ASN A 187 8.25 -14.54 30.16
CA ASN A 187 6.89 -14.02 30.01
C ASN A 187 6.23 -14.32 28.64
N SER A 188 6.64 -15.39 27.95
CA SER A 188 5.99 -15.85 26.73
C SER A 188 4.50 -16.14 26.95
N LYS A 189 3.66 -15.58 26.07
CA LYS A 189 2.20 -15.79 26.06
C LYS A 189 1.74 -16.68 24.92
N ILE A 190 2.66 -17.39 24.27
CA ILE A 190 2.31 -18.24 23.13
C ILE A 190 1.45 -19.43 23.51
N LEU A 191 1.64 -20.01 24.70
CA LEU A 191 0.77 -21.09 25.17
C LEU A 191 -0.67 -20.58 25.40
N GLU A 192 -0.83 -19.40 26.01
CA GLU A 192 -2.14 -18.76 26.15
C GLU A 192 -2.78 -18.53 24.78
N LEU A 193 -2.03 -17.98 23.83
CA LEU A 193 -2.52 -17.71 22.48
C LEU A 193 -2.99 -18.98 21.75
N LYS A 194 -2.21 -20.07 21.84
CA LYS A 194 -2.57 -21.38 21.28
C LYS A 194 -3.85 -21.95 21.91
N ASN A 195 -3.98 -21.85 23.24
CA ASN A 195 -5.15 -22.33 23.96
C ASN A 195 -6.45 -21.59 23.58
N THR A 196 -6.34 -20.38 23.01
CA THR A 196 -7.52 -19.66 22.51
C THR A 196 -7.96 -20.04 21.10
N GLY A 197 -7.19 -20.88 20.39
CA GLY A 197 -7.43 -21.22 18.99
C GLY A 197 -7.04 -20.12 17.99
N ILE A 198 -6.82 -18.87 18.44
CA ILE A 198 -6.44 -17.75 17.56
C ILE A 198 -5.11 -17.97 16.85
N TYR A 199 -4.19 -18.71 17.45
CA TYR A 199 -2.92 -19.02 16.81
C TYR A 199 -3.11 -19.65 15.42
N HIS A 200 -4.16 -20.45 15.22
CA HIS A 200 -4.51 -21.06 13.93
C HIS A 200 -5.22 -20.11 12.96
N HIS A 201 -5.74 -18.98 13.43
CA HIS A 201 -6.36 -17.95 12.59
C HIS A 201 -5.36 -16.89 12.12
N VAL A 202 -4.25 -16.75 12.85
CA VAL A 202 -3.16 -15.80 12.52
C VAL A 202 -2.11 -16.46 11.63
N HIS A 203 -2.07 -17.79 11.57
CA HIS A 203 -1.21 -18.61 10.71
C HIS A 203 -1.93 -19.18 9.49
#